data_AF-A0A838SST9-F1
#
_entry.id   AF-A0A838SST9-F1
#
_cell.length_a   1.000
_cell.length_b   1.000
_cell.length_c   1.000
_cell.angle_alpha   90.00
_cell.angle_beta   90.00
_cell.angle_gamma   90.00
#
_symmetry.space_group_name_H-M   'P 1'
#
loop_
_entity.id
_entity.type
_entity.pdbx_description
1 polymer ?
#
loop_
_entity_poly.entity_id
_entity_poly.type
_entity_poly.pdbx_seq_one_letter_code
_entity_poly.pdbx_strand_id
1 'polypeptide(L)' 'MKTTVERVDDTTVKLSITVEADRVGAAIDSAARRLGAEIRVPGFR' A
#
# COMPACT_ATOMS: atom_id res chain seq x y z
N MET A 1 9.66 4.70 -8.41
CA MET A 1 9.24 5.34 -7.17
C MET A 1 9.91 6.70 -7.09
N LYS A 2 9.18 7.74 -6.69
CA LYS A 2 9.70 9.10 -6.51
C LYS A 2 9.38 9.57 -5.10
N THR A 3 10.30 10.29 -4.48
CA THR A 3 10.13 10.82 -3.13
C THR A 3 10.58 12.26 -3.08
N THR A 4 9.77 13.11 -2.44
CA THR A 4 10.07 14.51 -2.18
C THR A 4 9.90 14.78 -0.70
N VAL A 5 10.80 15.60 -0.14
CA VAL A 5 10.74 16.05 1.25
C VAL A 5 10.59 17.57 1.26
N GLU A 6 9.61 18.06 2.00
CA GLU A 6 9.39 19.49 2.24
C GLU A 6 9.47 19.73 3.74
N ARG A 7 10.28 20.69 4.17
CA ARG A 7 10.33 21.10 5.59
C ARG A 7 9.11 21.98 5.88
N VAL A 8 8.36 21.63 6.92
CA VAL A 8 7.16 22.36 7.37
C VAL A 8 7.53 23.34 8.48
N ASP A 9 8.35 22.90 9.43
CA ASP A 9 8.95 23.71 10.49
C ASP A 9 10.28 23.08 10.96
N ASP A 10 10.82 23.52 12.11
CA ASP A 10 12.13 23.10 12.61
C ASP A 10 12.25 21.60 12.91
N THR A 11 11.14 20.93 13.26
CA THR A 11 11.14 19.51 13.63
C THR A 11 10.21 18.66 12.77
N THR A 12 9.42 19.29 11.91
CA THR A 12 8.40 18.62 11.08
C THR A 12 8.74 18.66 9.60
N VAL A 13 8.63 17.52 8.94
CA VAL A 13 8.77 17.40 7.47
C VAL A 13 7.58 16.67 6.87
N LYS A 14 7.21 17.07 5.65
CA LYS A 14 6.23 16.39 4.80
C LYS A 14 6.96 15.54 3.77
N LEU A 15 6.66 14.24 3.78
CA LEU A 15 7.18 13.27 2.84
C LEU A 15 6.12 12.95 1.80
N SER A 16 6.36 13.34 0.55
CA SER A 16 5.52 13.00 -0.59
C SER A 16 6.14 11.83 -1.34
N ILE A 17 5.49 10.67 -1.32
CA ILE A 17 5.96 9.47 -2.03
C ILE A 17 5.00 9.17 -3.18
N THR A 18 5.53 9.10 -4.39
CA THR A 18 4.81 8.62 -5.57
C THR A 18 5.30 7.22 -5.91
N VAL A 19 4.36 6.29 -6.00
CA VAL A 19 4.60 4.89 -6.34
C VAL A 19 3.89 4.58 -7.64
N GLU A 20 4.49 3.73 -8.46
CA GLU A 20 3.93 3.24 -9.72
C GLU A 20 2.62 2.49 -9.47
N ALA A 21 1.63 2.70 -10.34
CA ALA A 21 0.32 2.07 -10.23
C ALA A 21 0.43 0.54 -10.22
N ASP A 22 1.24 -0.03 -11.11
CA ASP A 22 1.43 -1.48 -11.22
C ASP A 22 1.99 -2.10 -9.93
N ARG A 23 2.85 -1.36 -9.23
CA ARG A 23 3.41 -1.82 -7.94
C ARG A 23 2.36 -1.84 -6.85
N VAL A 24 1.46 -0.86 -6.83
CA VAL A 24 0.32 -0.83 -5.90
C VAL A 24 -0.66 -1.96 -6.23
N GLY A 25 -0.98 -2.16 -7.51
CA GLY A 25 -1.86 -3.24 -7.97
C GLY A 25 -1.34 -4.63 -7.55
N ALA A 26 -0.07 -4.92 -7.82
CA ALA A 26 0.55 -6.18 -7.42
C ALA A 26 0.52 -6.41 -5.90
N ALA A 27 0.70 -5.35 -5.10
CA ALA A 27 0.64 -5.44 -3.65
C ALA A 27 -0.80 -5.72 -3.15
N ILE A 28 -1.81 -5.08 -3.76
CA ILE A 28 -3.22 -5.33 -3.46
C ILE A 28 -3.58 -6.78 -3.78
N ASP A 29 -3.20 -7.29 -4.96
CA ASP A 29 -3.48 -8.67 -5.35
C ASP A 29 -2.84 -9.68 -4.39
N SER A 30 -1.59 -9.43 -3.97
CA SER A 30 -0.90 -10.26 -2.99
C SER A 30 -1.61 -10.25 -1.64
N ALA A 31 -2.03 -9.07 -1.17
CA ALA A 31 -2.77 -8.93 0.08
C ALA A 31 -4.13 -9.65 0.01
N ALA A 32 -4.87 -9.49 -1.09
CA ALA A 32 -6.16 -10.13 -1.30
C ALA A 32 -6.05 -11.65 -1.29
N ARG A 33 -5.05 -12.23 -1.96
CA ARG A 33 -4.80 -13.69 -1.96
C ARG A 33 -4.49 -14.20 -0.55
N ARG A 34 -3.67 -13.47 0.20
CA ARG A 34 -3.31 -13.85 1.57
C ARG A 34 -4.53 -13.83 2.49
N LEU A 35 -5.28 -12.74 2.47
CA LEU A 35 -6.49 -12.60 3.27
C LEU A 35 -7.54 -13.65 2.89
N GLY A 36 -7.73 -13.91 1.60
CA GLY A 36 -8.65 -14.93 1.12
C GLY A 36 -8.27 -16.35 1.59
N ALA A 37 -6.98 -16.65 1.74
CA ALA A 37 -6.54 -17.94 2.27
C ALA A 37 -6.77 -18.08 3.79
N GLU A 38 -6.82 -16.96 4.52
CA GLU A 38 -7.01 -16.92 5.97
C GLU A 38 -8.50 -16.94 6.38
N ILE A 39 -9.43 -16.67 5.45
CA ILE A 39 -10.87 -16.54 5.73
C ILE A 39 -11.65 -17.65 5.01
N ARG A 40 -12.45 -18.41 5.76
CA ARG A 40 -13.36 -19.42 5.20
C ARG A 40 -14.79 -18.89 5.19
N VAL A 41 -15.31 -18.54 4.02
CA VAL A 41 -16.67 -18.00 3.88
C VAL A 41 -17.68 -19.16 3.82
N PRO A 42 -18.61 -19.30 4.79
CA PRO A 42 -19.62 -20.36 4.75
C PRO A 42 -20.46 -20.28 3.48
N GLY A 43 -20.63 -21.39 2.77
CA GLY A 43 -21.38 -21.46 1.51
C GLY A 43 -20.55 -21.16 0.25
N PHE A 44 -19.30 -20.74 0.39
CA PHE A 44 -18.32 -20.67 -0.70
C PHE A 44 -17.20 -21.69 -0.42
N ARG A 45 -16.77 -22.40 -1.47
CA ARG A 45 -15.66 -23.37 -1.41
C ARG A 45 -14.36 -22.70 -1.83
#